data_AF-A0A5K1D067-F1
#
_entry.id   AF-A0A5K1D067-F1
#
_cell.length_a   1.000
_cell.length_b   1.000
_cell.length_c   1.000
_cell.angle_alpha   90.00
_cell.angle_beta   90.00
_cell.angle_gamma   90.00
#
_symmetry.space_group_name_H-M   'P 1'
#
loop_
_entity.id
_entity.type
_entity.pdbx_description
1 polymer ?
#
loop_
_entity_poly.entity_id
_entity_poly.type
_entity_poly.pdbx_seq_one_letter_code
_entity_poly.pdbx_strand_id
1 'polypeptide(L)' 'IVKLADEVESIFTRHFASNDRKRAMKFLRPQSQKDSHMITFLV' A
#
# COMPACT_ATOMS: atom_id res chain seq x y z
N ILE A 1 11.62 13.70 -7.43
CA ILE A 1 10.48 12.74 -7.51
C ILE A 1 9.84 12.49 -6.14
N VAL A 2 10.63 12.39 -5.05
CA VAL A 2 10.15 12.14 -3.66
C VAL A 2 9.03 13.09 -3.19
N LYS A 3 9.09 14.39 -3.54
CA LYS A 3 8.16 15.41 -3.02
C LYS A 3 6.67 15.18 -3.35
N LEU A 4 6.34 14.70 -4.55
CA LEU A 4 4.93 14.55 -4.96
C LEU A 4 4.27 13.37 -4.24
N ALA A 5 5.01 12.28 -4.04
CA ALA A 5 4.49 11.10 -3.35
C ALA A 5 4.15 11.40 -1.88
N ASP A 6 5.01 12.18 -1.21
CA ASP A 6 4.79 12.61 0.17
C ASP A 6 3.59 13.56 0.30
N GLU A 7 3.38 14.44 -0.68
CA GLU A 7 2.26 15.37 -0.71
C GLU A 7 0.92 14.64 -0.92
N VAL A 8 0.88 13.69 -1.85
CA VAL A 8 -0.28 12.82 -2.06
C VAL A 8 -0.58 11.97 -0.81
N GLU A 9 0.45 11.44 -0.16
CA GLU A 9 0.29 10.69 1.10
C GLU A 9 -0.35 11.54 2.20
N SER A 10 0.10 12.81 2.34
CA SER A 10 -0.44 13.74 3.33
C SER A 10 -1.91 14.10 3.05
N ILE A 11 -2.23 14.46 1.80
CA ILE A 11 -3.60 14.80 1.39
C ILE A 11 -4.52 13.59 1.58
N PHE A 12 -4.09 12.41 1.17
CA PHE A 12 -4.89 11.19 1.29
C PHE A 12 -5.17 10.84 2.75
N THR A 13 -4.13 10.90 3.60
CA THR A 13 -4.25 10.57 5.03
C THR A 13 -5.18 11.52 5.76
N ARG A 14 -5.16 12.82 5.41
CA ARG A 14 -6.04 13.83 5.99
C ARG A 14 -7.51 13.64 5.62
N HIS A 15 -7.81 13.33 4.36
CA HIS A 15 -9.19 13.29 3.86
C HIS A 15 -9.85 11.91 3.98
N PHE A 16 -9.07 10.83 3.81
CA PHE A 16 -9.62 9.47 3.67
C PHE A 16 -9.27 8.54 4.84
N ALA A 17 -8.28 8.89 5.66
CA ALA A 17 -7.84 8.03 6.76
C ALA A 17 -7.92 8.67 8.15
N SER A 18 -8.59 9.83 8.30
CA SER A 18 -8.69 10.54 9.59
C SER A 18 -7.34 10.72 10.29
N ASN A 19 -6.30 11.03 9.51
CA ASN A 19 -4.91 11.13 9.96
C ASN A 19 -4.23 9.82 10.41
N ASP A 20 -4.86 8.66 10.21
CA ASP A 20 -4.30 7.33 10.46
C ASP A 20 -3.43 6.87 9.28
N ARG A 21 -2.14 7.15 9.39
CA ARG A 21 -1.15 6.78 8.37
C ARG A 21 -1.08 5.28 8.12
N LYS A 22 -1.19 4.43 9.15
CA LYS A 22 -1.10 2.95 8.96
C LYS A 22 -2.23 2.45 8.07
N ARG A 23 -3.44 3.00 8.27
CA ARG A 23 -4.60 2.69 7.45
C ARG A 23 -4.44 3.24 6.03
N ALA A 24 -3.98 4.48 5.89
CA ALA A 24 -3.69 5.08 4.58
C ALA A 24 -2.68 4.26 3.76
N MET A 25 -1.62 3.77 4.39
CA MET A 25 -0.56 3.00 3.73
C MET A 25 -1.06 1.66 3.16
N LYS A 26 -2.11 1.04 3.72
CA LYS A 26 -2.72 -0.16 3.11
C LYS A 26 -3.27 0.10 1.71
N PHE A 27 -3.77 1.32 1.47
CA PHE A 27 -4.35 1.72 0.18
C PHE A 27 -3.29 2.31 -0.76
N LEU A 28 -2.37 3.12 -0.23
CA LEU A 28 -1.32 3.77 -1.02
C LEU A 28 -0.17 2.82 -1.39
N ARG A 29 0.09 1.81 -0.57
CA ARG A 29 1.13 0.80 -0.78
C ARG A 29 0.58 -0.58 -0.44
N PRO A 30 -0.34 -1.11 -1.26
CA PRO A 30 -0.80 -2.48 -1.08
C PRO A 30 0.43 -3.38 -1.14
N GLN A 31 0.67 -4.14 -0.08
CA GLN A 31 1.65 -5.21 -0.14
C GLN A 31 1.08 -6.19 -1.16
N SER A 32 1.70 -6.25 -2.34
CA SER A 32 1.35 -7.25 -3.36
C SER A 32 1.27 -8.57 -2.63
N GLN A 33 0.08 -9.20 -2.65
CA GLN A 33 0.01 -10.60 -2.33
C GLN A 33 0.95 -11.23 -3.34
N LYS A 34 2.11 -11.70 -2.88
CA LYS A 34 2.94 -12.56 -3.70
C LYS A 34 2.01 -13.72 -3.98
N ASP A 35 1.40 -13.74 -5.16
CA ASP A 35 0.61 -14.87 -5.58
C ASP A 35 1.56 -16.06 -5.45
N SER A 36 1.30 -16.84 -4.41
CA SER A 36 2.04 -18.05 -4.08
C SER A 36 1.61 -19.09 -5.11
N HIS A 37 1.89 -18.81 -6.39
CA HIS A 37 1.89 -19.79 -7.45
C HIS A 37 3.11 -20.69 -7.27
N MET A 38 3.24 -21.31 -6.09
CA MET A 38 4.14 -22.42 -5.88
C MET A 38 3.34 -23.66 -6.27
N ILE A 39 3.33 -23.99 -7.56
CA ILE A 39 2.80 -25.27 -8.03
C ILE A 39 3.84 -26.32 -7.61
N THR A 40 3.61 -26.98 -6.49
CA THR A 40 4.42 -28.12 -6.08
C THR A 40 4.04 -29.31 -6.97
N PHE A 41 4.82 -29.55 -8.02
CA PHE A 41 4.80 -30.82 -8.75
C PHE A 41 5.62 -31.84 -7.94
N LEU A 42 4.98 -32.51 -6.98
CA LEU A 42 5.50 -33.78 -6.48
C LEU A 42 4.89 -34.88 -7.36
N VAL A 43 5.77 -35.52 -8.14
CA VAL A 43 5.50 -36.73 -8.94
C VAL A 43 5.57 -37.96 -8.06
#